data_AF-C5TD68-F1
#
_entry.id   AF-C5TD68-F1
#
_cell.length_a   1.000
_cell.length_b   1.000
_cell.length_c   1.000
_cell.angle_alpha   90.00
_cell.angle_beta   90.00
_cell.angle_gamma   90.00
#
_symmetry.space_group_name_H-M   'P 1'
#
loop_
_entity.id
_entity.type
_entity.pdbx_description
1 polymer ?
#
loop_
_entity_poly.entity_id
_entity_poly.type
_entity_poly.pdbx_seq_one_letter_code
_entity_poly.pdbx_strand_id
1 'polypeptide(L)'
;RAAERPQAGDTFDVIVVDFPDPTNFSIGKLYTNSFYALLEKRLSASGYAVVQTTSPLVARQSFWTVVQTIESVGLRTAPYHAHVPSFGEWGFVIASHRPWRLPDALPGGLQFLSVGSLPLLFDFPLDMARVPAEVNRLSNQALVHAYEREWGKVAAH
;
A
#
# COMPACT_ATOMS: atom_id res chain seq x y z
N ARG A 1 25.54 14.32 -1.66
CA ARG A 1 25.86 13.83 -0.30
C ARG A 1 25.50 12.35 -0.28
N ALA A 2 26.44 11.45 0.00
CA ALA A 2 26.10 10.05 0.24
C ALA A 2 25.22 9.99 1.50
N ALA A 3 24.09 9.29 1.44
CA ALA A 3 23.25 9.07 2.61
C ALA A 3 24.03 8.17 3.58
N GLU A 4 24.25 8.64 4.80
CA GLU A 4 24.78 7.79 5.88
C GLU A 4 23.84 6.61 6.09
N ARG A 5 24.42 5.43 6.39
CA ARG A 5 23.61 4.24 6.67
C ARG A 5 22.85 4.48 7.99
N PRO A 6 21.51 4.36 7.99
CA PRO A 6 20.72 4.53 9.20
C PRO A 6 21.09 3.48 10.25
N GLN A 7 21.10 3.90 11.51
CA GLN A 7 21.44 3.09 12.66
C GLN A 7 20.19 2.40 13.24
N ALA A 8 20.43 1.37 14.06
CA ALA A 8 19.37 0.75 14.86
C ALA A 8 18.85 1.79 15.89
N GLY A 9 17.63 2.27 15.70
CA GLY A 9 17.01 3.35 16.47
C GLY A 9 16.43 4.50 15.63
N ASP A 10 17.01 4.78 14.47
CA ASP A 10 16.58 5.92 13.63
C ASP A 10 15.13 5.82 13.13
N THR A 11 14.43 6.94 13.06
CA THR A 11 13.12 7.01 12.40
C THR A 11 13.23 7.73 11.07
N PHE A 12 12.25 7.51 10.19
CA PHE A 12 12.18 8.10 8.86
C PHE A 12 10.91 8.92 8.73
N ASP A 13 11.03 10.10 8.12
CA ASP A 13 9.86 10.91 7.77
C ASP A 13 9.12 10.38 6.55
N VAL A 14 9.83 9.65 5.69
CA VAL A 14 9.27 9.01 4.49
C VAL A 14 9.80 7.59 4.37
N ILE A 15 8.88 6.63 4.21
CA ILE A 15 9.19 5.23 3.89
C ILE A 15 8.46 4.86 2.60
N VAL A 16 9.18 4.34 1.61
CA VAL A 16 8.56 3.83 0.37
C VAL A 16 8.77 2.32 0.31
N VAL A 17 7.67 1.58 0.24
CA VAL A 17 7.64 0.13 0.16
C VAL A 17 7.19 -0.27 -1.25
N ASP A 18 8.18 -0.58 -2.09
CA ASP A 18 8.03 -0.98 -3.48
C ASP A 18 8.49 -2.43 -3.65
N PHE A 19 7.67 -3.35 -3.15
CA PHE A 19 7.94 -4.79 -3.25
C PHE A 19 7.18 -5.40 -4.43
N PRO A 20 7.70 -6.51 -5.00
CA PRO A 20 6.92 -7.29 -5.95
C PRO A 20 5.64 -7.83 -5.31
N ASP A 21 4.65 -8.14 -6.15
CA ASP A 21 3.39 -8.71 -5.70
C ASP A 21 3.56 -10.05 -4.94
N PRO A 22 2.67 -10.34 -3.97
CA PRO A 22 2.82 -11.44 -3.01
C PRO A 22 2.47 -12.82 -3.62
N THR A 23 3.18 -13.20 -4.68
CA THR A 23 2.97 -14.42 -5.48
C THR A 23 3.42 -15.70 -4.79
N ASN A 24 4.08 -15.60 -3.64
CA ASN A 24 4.55 -16.74 -2.86
C ASN A 24 4.75 -16.35 -1.38
N PHE A 25 4.89 -17.35 -0.52
CA PHE A 25 5.08 -17.16 0.92
C PHE A 25 6.34 -16.38 1.31
N SER A 26 7.40 -16.39 0.50
CA SER A 26 8.62 -15.63 0.82
C SER A 26 8.37 -14.14 0.71
N ILE A 27 7.68 -13.71 -0.36
CA ILE A 27 7.27 -12.31 -0.55
C ILE A 27 6.11 -11.97 0.40
N GLY A 28 5.16 -12.89 0.62
CA GLY A 28 4.02 -12.70 1.52
C GLY A 28 4.39 -12.28 2.95
N LYS A 29 5.57 -12.69 3.45
CA LYS A 29 6.11 -12.27 4.75
C LYS A 29 6.30 -10.74 4.86
N LEU A 30 6.61 -10.08 3.74
CA LEU A 30 6.80 -8.63 3.64
C LEU A 30 5.50 -7.83 3.72
N TYR A 31 4.34 -8.50 3.66
CA TYR A 31 3.02 -7.88 3.75
C TYR A 31 2.27 -8.29 5.02
N THR A 32 2.97 -8.72 6.06
CA THR A 32 2.36 -9.18 7.30
C THR A 32 2.24 -8.07 8.32
N ASN A 33 1.32 -8.24 9.29
CA ASN A 33 1.23 -7.34 10.44
C ASN A 33 2.56 -7.23 11.21
N SER A 34 3.39 -8.29 11.20
CA SER A 34 4.70 -8.27 11.87
C SER A 34 5.68 -7.36 11.14
N PHE A 35 5.68 -7.37 9.80
CA PHE A 35 6.46 -6.41 9.00
C PHE A 35 5.96 -4.98 9.22
N TYR A 36 4.64 -4.76 9.16
CA TYR A 36 4.09 -3.41 9.34
C TYR A 36 4.27 -2.88 10.77
N ALA A 37 4.33 -3.74 11.79
CA ALA A 37 4.68 -3.34 13.15
C ALA A 37 6.16 -2.92 13.29
N LEU A 38 7.05 -3.48 12.46
CA LEU A 38 8.42 -2.98 12.37
C LEU A 38 8.48 -1.65 11.62
N LEU A 39 7.72 -1.51 10.54
CA LEU A 39 7.62 -0.25 9.79
C LEU A 39 7.08 0.87 10.68
N GLU A 40 6.01 0.62 11.45
CA GLU A 40 5.38 1.57 12.37
C GLU A 40 6.38 2.15 13.37
N LYS A 41 7.22 1.31 13.98
CA LYS A 41 8.29 1.72 14.92
C LYS A 41 9.39 2.57 14.29
N ARG A 42 9.56 2.48 12.96
CA ARG A 42 10.58 3.21 12.20
C ARG A 42 10.01 4.45 11.54
N LEU A 43 8.70 4.63 11.53
CA LEU A 43 8.05 5.81 10.99
C LEU A 43 8.06 6.92 12.04
N SER A 44 8.53 8.12 11.67
CA SER A 44 8.48 9.27 12.56
C SER A 44 7.01 9.65 12.86
N ALA A 45 6.75 10.29 13.99
CA ALA A 45 5.38 10.64 14.42
C ALA A 45 4.63 11.50 13.38
N SER A 46 5.35 12.29 12.59
CA SER A 46 4.80 13.15 11.54
C SER A 46 4.95 12.57 10.13
N GLY A 47 5.64 11.43 9.99
CA GLY A 47 6.02 10.83 8.73
C GLY A 47 4.91 10.08 8.03
N TYR A 48 5.17 9.75 6.77
CA TYR A 48 4.29 8.96 5.91
C TYR A 48 5.04 7.77 5.32
N ALA A 49 4.38 6.62 5.30
CA ALA A 49 4.80 5.49 4.50
C ALA A 49 3.88 5.34 3.29
N VAL A 50 4.40 4.87 2.16
CA VAL A 50 3.60 4.46 1.00
C VAL A 50 3.94 3.03 0.66
N VAL A 51 2.91 2.20 0.46
CA VAL A 51 3.04 0.79 0.09
C VAL A 51 2.36 0.57 -1.25
N GLN A 52 3.04 -0.08 -2.18
CA GLN A 52 2.43 -0.60 -3.40
C GLN A 52 1.63 -1.88 -3.09
N THR A 53 0.37 -1.97 -3.52
CA THR A 53 -0.57 -3.01 -3.05
C THR A 53 -1.39 -3.69 -4.15
N THR A 54 -0.76 -4.05 -5.27
CA THR A 54 -1.39 -4.68 -6.46
C THR A 54 -2.63 -3.93 -6.95
N SER A 55 -3.43 -4.52 -7.83
CA SER A 55 -4.62 -3.89 -8.42
C SER A 55 -5.86 -3.99 -7.52
N PRO A 56 -6.53 -2.87 -7.15
CA PRO A 56 -7.81 -2.90 -6.44
C PRO A 56 -8.99 -3.33 -7.33
N LEU A 57 -8.80 -3.33 -8.65
CA LEU A 57 -9.78 -3.79 -9.63
C LEU A 57 -9.66 -5.30 -9.88
N VAL A 58 -8.45 -5.78 -10.13
CA VAL A 58 -8.19 -7.20 -10.45
C VAL A 58 -8.08 -8.06 -9.20
N ALA A 59 -7.40 -7.55 -8.16
CA ALA A 59 -7.11 -8.25 -6.92
C ALA A 59 -7.66 -7.49 -5.71
N ARG A 60 -8.95 -7.15 -5.79
CA ARG A 60 -9.67 -6.34 -4.80
C ARG A 60 -9.51 -6.84 -3.38
N GLN A 61 -9.67 -8.15 -3.15
CA GLN A 61 -9.53 -8.75 -1.83
C GLN A 61 -8.09 -8.61 -1.32
N SER A 62 -7.10 -8.85 -2.18
CA SER A 62 -5.68 -8.70 -1.86
C SER A 62 -5.33 -7.26 -1.48
N PHE A 63 -5.77 -6.28 -2.27
CA PHE A 63 -5.59 -4.85 -1.98
C PHE A 63 -6.14 -4.49 -0.59
N TRP A 64 -7.39 -4.85 -0.30
CA TRP A 64 -8.02 -4.53 0.98
C TRP A 64 -7.47 -5.36 2.15
N THR A 65 -6.92 -6.56 1.91
CA THR A 65 -6.15 -7.29 2.92
C THR A 65 -4.89 -6.53 3.33
N VAL A 66 -4.17 -5.91 2.39
CA VAL A 66 -3.00 -5.09 2.75
C VAL A 66 -3.42 -3.87 3.59
N VAL A 67 -4.46 -3.15 3.16
CA VAL A 67 -5.03 -2.02 3.93
C VAL A 67 -5.38 -2.46 5.35
N GLN A 68 -6.17 -3.53 5.51
CA GLN A 68 -6.58 -4.03 6.81
C GLN A 68 -5.39 -4.48 7.68
N THR A 69 -4.35 -5.02 7.06
CA THR A 69 -3.16 -5.48 7.77
C THR A 69 -2.35 -4.29 8.29
N ILE A 70 -2.21 -3.22 7.52
CA ILE A 70 -1.57 -1.97 7.98
C ILE A 70 -2.37 -1.34 9.13
N GLU A 71 -3.70 -1.27 9.01
CA GLU A 71 -4.55 -0.75 10.09
C GLU A 71 -4.45 -1.58 11.38
N SER A 72 -4.23 -2.89 11.26
CA SER A 72 -4.13 -3.79 12.42
C SER A 72 -2.96 -3.49 13.35
N VAL A 73 -1.96 -2.73 12.89
CA VAL A 73 -0.82 -2.30 13.71
C VAL A 73 -0.97 -0.87 14.26
N GLY A 74 -2.16 -0.26 14.09
CA GLY A 74 -2.49 1.06 14.63
C GLY A 74 -2.22 2.24 13.70
N LEU A 75 -1.72 2.00 12.49
CA LEU A 75 -1.54 3.05 11.49
C LEU A 75 -2.88 3.41 10.83
N ARG A 76 -3.06 4.71 10.54
CA ARG A 76 -4.15 5.18 9.69
C ARG A 76 -3.75 5.00 8.23
N THR A 77 -4.71 4.65 7.38
CA THR A 77 -4.49 4.46 5.95
C THR A 77 -5.24 5.50 5.12
N ALA A 78 -4.65 5.88 3.99
CA ALA A 78 -5.34 6.54 2.88
C ALA A 78 -5.01 5.73 1.61
N PRO A 79 -5.83 4.71 1.29
CA PRO A 79 -5.70 3.94 0.07
C PRO A 79 -5.98 4.83 -1.15
N TYR A 80 -5.26 4.61 -2.24
CA TYR A 80 -5.47 5.30 -3.50
C TYR A 80 -5.09 4.39 -4.67
N HIS A 81 -5.51 4.77 -5.87
CA HIS A 81 -5.23 4.01 -7.08
C HIS A 81 -4.91 4.95 -8.24
N ALA A 82 -4.24 4.41 -9.24
CA ALA A 82 -3.89 5.10 -10.46
C ALA A 82 -3.78 4.11 -11.62
N HIS A 83 -4.15 4.57 -12.81
CA HIS A 83 -3.86 3.84 -14.03
C HIS A 83 -2.38 3.96 -14.39
N VAL A 84 -1.65 2.85 -14.32
CA VAL A 84 -0.23 2.74 -14.73
C VAL A 84 -0.20 2.01 -16.08
N PRO A 85 0.27 2.63 -17.18
CA PRO A 85 0.07 2.09 -18.54
C PRO A 85 0.52 0.65 -18.76
N SER A 86 1.59 0.20 -18.09
CA SER A 86 2.10 -1.17 -18.20
C SER A 86 1.39 -2.18 -17.28
N PHE A 87 0.67 -1.72 -16.27
CA PHE A 87 0.05 -2.56 -15.23
C PHE A 87 -1.49 -2.48 -15.21
N GLY A 88 -2.08 -1.48 -15.87
CA GLY A 88 -3.50 -1.18 -15.76
C GLY A 88 -3.83 -0.41 -14.47
N GLU A 89 -4.97 -0.73 -13.85
CA GLU A 89 -5.38 -0.11 -12.60
C GLU A 89 -4.54 -0.62 -11.43
N TRP A 90 -3.81 0.27 -10.74
CA TRP A 90 -2.84 -0.12 -9.71
C TRP A 90 -3.06 0.62 -8.40
N GLY A 91 -2.87 -0.11 -7.29
CA GLY A 91 -3.21 0.34 -5.95
C GLY A 91 -1.99 0.66 -5.10
N PHE A 92 -2.18 1.64 -4.24
CA PHE A 92 -1.20 2.11 -3.27
C PHE A 92 -1.88 2.47 -1.96
N VAL A 93 -1.14 2.47 -0.86
CA VAL A 93 -1.64 2.84 0.47
C VAL A 93 -0.69 3.78 1.14
N ILE A 94 -1.15 5.00 1.44
CA ILE A 94 -0.46 5.88 2.39
C ILE A 94 -0.77 5.38 3.80
N ALA A 95 0.24 5.28 4.66
CA ALA A 95 0.11 4.89 6.06
C ALA A 95 0.80 5.90 6.98
N SER A 96 0.17 6.27 8.09
CA SER A 96 0.72 7.25 9.04
C SER A 96 0.09 7.19 10.42
N HIS A 97 0.79 7.75 11.41
CA HIS A 97 0.29 7.96 12.78
C HIS A 97 -0.82 9.01 12.86
N ARG A 98 -0.82 9.96 11.91
CA ARG A 98 -1.78 11.07 11.78
C ARG A 98 -2.70 10.87 10.57
N PRO A 99 -3.88 11.51 10.52
CA PRO A 99 -4.69 11.52 9.30
C PRO A 99 -3.91 12.11 8.11
N TRP A 100 -4.05 11.48 6.95
CA TRP A 100 -3.63 12.04 5.67
C TRP A 100 -4.47 13.28 5.33
N ARG A 101 -3.86 14.28 4.70
CA ARG A 101 -4.53 15.48 4.19
C ARG A 101 -4.03 15.74 2.79
N LEU A 102 -4.94 16.12 1.89
CA LEU A 102 -4.57 16.55 0.55
C LEU A 102 -3.68 17.81 0.65
N PRO A 103 -2.56 17.87 -0.08
CA PRO A 103 -1.74 19.06 -0.16
C PRO A 103 -2.42 20.13 -1.04
N ASP A 104 -2.28 21.40 -0.63
CA ASP A 104 -2.79 22.55 -1.38
C ASP A 104 -1.89 22.94 -2.57
N ALA A 105 -0.66 22.42 -2.59
CA ALA A 105 0.32 22.66 -3.65
C ALA A 105 1.14 21.40 -3.94
N LEU A 106 1.58 21.26 -5.18
CA LEU A 106 2.48 20.20 -5.62
C LEU A 106 3.78 20.81 -6.17
N PRO A 107 4.90 20.07 -6.15
CA PRO A 107 6.12 20.47 -6.86
C PRO A 107 5.85 20.77 -8.33
N GLY A 108 6.58 21.73 -8.90
CA GLY A 108 6.53 22.02 -10.33
C GLY A 108 7.14 20.88 -11.18
N GLY A 109 6.81 20.85 -12.48
CA GLY A 109 7.39 19.90 -13.43
C GLY A 109 6.80 18.49 -13.43
N LEU A 110 5.69 18.27 -12.72
CA LEU A 110 4.97 16.99 -12.71
C LEU A 110 4.20 16.79 -14.03
N GLN A 111 4.28 15.59 -14.59
CA GLN A 111 3.56 15.22 -15.83
C GLN A 111 2.24 14.49 -15.57
N PHE A 112 2.12 13.82 -14.41
CA PHE A 112 0.97 12.99 -14.07
C PHE A 112 0.05 13.65 -13.02
N LEU A 113 0.63 14.11 -11.90
CA LEU A 113 -0.14 14.69 -10.79
C LEU A 113 -0.37 16.19 -10.98
N SER A 114 -1.58 16.64 -10.66
CA SER A 114 -1.95 18.04 -10.49
C SER A 114 -2.79 18.18 -9.22
N VAL A 115 -2.90 19.40 -8.67
CA VAL A 115 -3.75 19.67 -7.49
C VAL A 115 -5.21 19.26 -7.76
N GLY A 116 -5.70 19.47 -8.99
CA GLY A 116 -7.06 19.09 -9.38
C GLY A 116 -7.28 17.59 -9.58
N SER A 117 -6.26 16.85 -10.02
CA SER A 117 -6.37 15.41 -10.25
C SER A 117 -6.08 14.56 -9.02
N LEU A 118 -5.33 15.07 -8.05
CA LEU A 118 -4.93 14.32 -6.86
C LEU A 118 -6.10 13.75 -6.04
N PRO A 119 -7.20 14.49 -5.78
CA PRO A 119 -8.34 13.94 -5.05
C PRO A 119 -8.96 12.72 -5.73
N LEU A 120 -8.91 12.65 -7.06
CA LEU A 120 -9.52 11.56 -7.84
C LEU A 120 -8.82 10.22 -7.63
N LEU A 121 -7.55 10.20 -7.21
CA LEU A 121 -6.83 8.95 -6.91
C LEU A 121 -7.41 8.22 -5.69
N PHE A 122 -8.13 8.94 -4.83
CA PHE A 122 -8.72 8.41 -3.60
C PHE A 122 -10.20 8.01 -3.77
N ASP A 123 -10.77 8.16 -4.97
CA ASP A 123 -12.17 7.88 -5.26
C ASP A 123 -12.35 6.47 -5.82
N PHE A 124 -12.80 5.53 -4.97
CA PHE A 124 -12.97 4.12 -5.35
C PHE A 124 -14.40 3.85 -5.87
N PRO A 125 -14.59 3.47 -7.14
CA PRO A 125 -15.88 3.01 -7.65
C PRO A 125 -16.32 1.69 -6.98
N LEU A 126 -17.59 1.31 -7.15
CA LEU A 126 -18.24 0.21 -6.42
C LEU A 126 -17.55 -1.17 -6.62
N ASP A 127 -16.97 -1.38 -7.79
CA ASP A 127 -16.22 -2.58 -8.15
C ASP A 127 -14.82 -2.62 -7.51
N MET A 128 -14.28 -1.48 -7.08
CA MET A 128 -13.03 -1.35 -6.31
C MET A 128 -13.24 -1.06 -4.82
N ALA A 129 -14.48 -0.76 -4.40
CA ALA A 129 -14.80 -0.28 -3.05
C ALA A 129 -14.35 -1.24 -1.94
N ARG A 130 -14.17 -0.71 -0.73
CA ARG A 130 -13.72 -1.49 0.44
C ARG A 130 -14.59 -2.70 0.70
N VAL A 131 -13.93 -3.85 0.91
CA VAL A 131 -14.56 -5.11 1.32
C VAL A 131 -13.99 -5.58 2.66
N PRO A 132 -14.74 -6.40 3.43
CA PRO A 132 -14.17 -7.09 4.57
C PRO A 132 -12.97 -7.93 4.14
N ALA A 133 -11.86 -7.82 4.87
CA ALA A 133 -10.63 -8.51 4.54
C ALA A 133 -9.95 -9.04 5.80
N GLU A 134 -9.24 -10.16 5.67
CA GLU A 134 -8.48 -10.73 6.77
C GLU A 134 -7.14 -10.03 6.94
N VAL A 135 -6.65 -9.98 8.18
CA VAL A 135 -5.29 -9.53 8.48
C VAL A 135 -4.30 -10.60 8.06
N ASN A 136 -3.33 -10.22 7.22
CA ASN A 136 -2.24 -11.10 6.83
C ASN A 136 -1.21 -11.20 7.95
N ARG A 137 -0.98 -12.42 8.43
CA ARG A 137 -0.05 -12.77 9.50
C ARG A 137 0.95 -13.80 8.99
N LEU A 138 2.10 -13.89 9.64
CA LEU A 138 3.09 -14.93 9.31
C LEU A 138 2.51 -16.35 9.35
N SER A 139 1.54 -16.60 10.24
CA SER A 139 0.93 -17.91 10.47
C SER A 139 -0.20 -18.29 9.51
N ASN A 140 -0.89 -17.32 8.87
CA ASN A 140 -2.04 -17.62 7.99
C ASN A 140 -1.75 -17.36 6.51
N GLN A 141 -0.83 -16.43 6.18
CA GLN A 141 -0.47 -16.07 4.81
C GLN A 141 -1.69 -15.79 3.90
N ALA A 142 -2.76 -15.22 4.47
CA ALA A 142 -4.06 -15.05 3.81
C ALA A 142 -3.96 -14.27 2.48
N LEU A 143 -3.00 -13.34 2.40
CA LEU A 143 -2.77 -12.53 1.20
C LEU A 143 -2.31 -13.36 -0.01
N VAL A 144 -1.37 -14.29 0.17
CA VAL A 144 -0.84 -15.12 -0.93
C VAL A 144 -1.98 -15.93 -1.55
N HIS A 145 -2.79 -16.55 -0.70
CA HIS A 145 -3.94 -17.34 -1.14
C HIS A 145 -5.02 -16.49 -1.82
N ALA A 146 -5.28 -15.27 -1.34
CA ALA A 146 -6.22 -14.35 -2.00
C ALA A 146 -5.70 -13.95 -3.38
N TYR A 147 -4.44 -13.57 -3.46
CA TYR A 147 -3.79 -13.11 -4.68
C TYR A 147 -3.81 -14.19 -5.78
N GLU A 148 -3.41 -15.42 -5.46
CA GLU A 148 -3.42 -16.54 -6.41
C GLU A 148 -4.81 -16.80 -6.99
N ARG A 149 -5.85 -16.75 -6.14
CA ARG A 149 -7.24 -16.95 -6.59
C ARG A 149 -7.77 -15.83 -7.48
N GLU A 150 -7.32 -14.60 -7.26
CA GLU A 150 -7.79 -13.43 -8.03
C GLU A 150 -7.10 -13.36 -9.39
N TRP A 151 -5.78 -13.46 -9.42
CA TRP A 151 -5.01 -13.44 -10.66
C TRP A 151 -5.14 -14.73 -11.48
N GLY A 152 -5.36 -15.88 -10.83
CA GLY A 152 -5.64 -17.13 -11.53
C GLY A 152 -6.91 -17.10 -12.39
N LYS A 153 -7.88 -16.22 -12.06
CA LYS A 153 -9.11 -16.04 -12.88
C LYS A 153 -8.85 -15.22 -14.14
N VAL A 154 -7.92 -14.28 -14.10
CA VAL A 154 -7.58 -13.43 -15.26
C VAL A 154 -6.82 -14.24 -16.31
N ALA A 155 -5.95 -15.17 -15.90
CA ALA A 155 -5.22 -16.04 -16.83
C ALA A 155 -6.07 -17.14 -17.49
N ALA A 156 -7.31 -17.34 -17.02
CA ALA A 156 -8.23 -18.36 -17.52
C ALA A 156 -9.19 -17.84 -18.61
N HIS A 157 -9.02 -16.59 -19.05
CA HIS A 157 -9.75 -15.94 -20.14
C HIS A 157 -8.77 -15.43 -21.20
#